data_AF-A0A5J4PZB8-F1
#
_entry.id   AF-A0A5J4PZB8-F1
#
_cell.length_a   1.000
_cell.length_b   1.000
_cell.length_c   1.000
_cell.angle_alpha   90.00
_cell.angle_beta   90.00
_cell.angle_gamma   90.00
#
_symmetry.space_group_name_H-M   'P 1'
#
loop_
_entity.id
_entity.type
_entity.pdbx_description
1 polymer ?
#
loop_
_entity_poly.entity_id
_entity_poly.type
_entity_poly.pdbx_seq_one_letter_code
_entity_poly.pdbx_strand_id
1 'polypeptide(L)'
;MEGGKGRRIGVKKINEIFYSIQGEGYFTGTPAVFVRFSGCNLKCVFCDTNHILGKSMTDKEILEEIKKYPAKHIVLTGGEPCLQITSTFVQLIKDSDGFVQVETNGTVLPPANIDWITCSPKSDSNVVIVNPDELKVV
;
A
#
# COMPACT_ATOMS: atom_id res chain seq x y z
N MET A 1 -33.21 -4.81 -9.31
CA MET A 1 -32.49 -6.07 -9.61
C MET A 1 -31.49 -5.68 -10.68
N GLU A 2 -30.17 -5.62 -10.52
CA GLU A 2 -29.19 -6.25 -9.61
C GLU A 2 -28.30 -5.15 -8.98
N GLY A 3 -28.00 -5.15 -7.68
CA GLY A 3 -26.94 -5.98 -7.11
C GLY A 3 -25.57 -5.29 -7.02
N GLY A 4 -25.50 -3.96 -6.81
CA GLY A 4 -24.23 -3.26 -6.56
C GLY A 4 -23.59 -3.70 -5.24
N LYS A 5 -22.53 -4.52 -5.31
CA LYS A 5 -21.72 -4.90 -4.15
C LYS A 5 -21.07 -3.64 -3.57
N GLY A 6 -21.66 -3.10 -2.51
CA GLY A 6 -21.07 -2.01 -1.74
C GLY A 6 -19.66 -2.39 -1.29
N ARG A 7 -18.66 -1.65 -1.76
CA ARG A 7 -17.32 -1.64 -1.17
C ARG A 7 -17.51 -1.44 0.34
N ARG A 8 -17.01 -2.36 1.17
CA ARG A 8 -17.01 -2.18 2.64
C ARG A 8 -16.06 -1.03 2.96
N ILE A 9 -16.57 0.19 2.93
CA ILE A 9 -15.89 1.40 3.36
C ILE A 9 -15.55 1.19 4.84
N GLY A 10 -14.28 0.92 5.16
CA GLY A 10 -13.77 0.89 6.54
C GLY A 10 -13.01 -0.36 6.99
N VAL A 11 -12.91 -1.42 6.18
CA VAL A 11 -12.13 -2.62 6.54
C VAL A 11 -11.20 -3.01 5.39
N LYS A 12 -9.92 -3.21 5.73
CA LYS A 12 -8.84 -3.60 4.82
C LYS A 12 -8.42 -5.05 5.11
N LYS A 13 -7.93 -5.73 4.08
CA LYS A 13 -7.31 -7.05 4.18
C LYS A 13 -5.80 -6.88 4.25
N ILE A 14 -5.24 -7.20 5.40
CA ILE A 14 -3.82 -7.04 5.72
C ILE A 14 -3.18 -8.41 5.83
N ASN A 15 -2.12 -8.64 5.07
CA ASN A 15 -1.32 -9.85 5.14
C ASN A 15 -0.41 -9.79 6.37
N GLU A 16 0.33 -8.69 6.53
CA GLU A 16 1.25 -8.47 7.64
C GLU A 16 1.52 -6.97 7.85
N ILE A 17 1.93 -6.64 9.08
CA ILE A 17 2.48 -5.33 9.45
C ILE A 17 3.77 -5.60 10.21
N PHE A 18 4.88 -4.99 9.79
CA PHE A 18 6.18 -5.24 10.43
C PHE A 18 7.11 -4.03 10.30
N TYR A 19 8.11 -3.97 11.18
CA TYR A 19 9.14 -2.93 11.19
C TYR A 19 10.45 -3.48 10.63
N SER A 20 11.03 -2.77 9.66
CA SER A 20 12.29 -3.15 9.01
C SER A 20 12.98 -1.92 8.39
N ILE A 21 13.96 -2.16 7.53
CA ILE A 21 14.62 -1.15 6.69
C ILE A 21 14.10 -1.28 5.26
N GLN A 22 13.78 -0.16 4.60
CA GLN A 22 13.46 -0.15 3.17
C GLN A 22 14.67 -0.65 2.37
N GLY A 23 14.44 -1.71 1.59
CA GLY A 23 15.48 -2.38 0.81
C GLY A 23 15.66 -1.79 -0.58
N GLU A 24 14.66 -1.09 -1.09
CA GLU A 24 14.57 -0.74 -2.51
C GLU A 24 14.28 0.75 -2.74
N GLY A 25 14.72 1.21 -3.91
CA GLY A 25 14.38 2.52 -4.45
C GLY A 25 15.02 3.71 -3.73
N TYR A 26 14.39 4.87 -3.82
CA TYR A 26 14.94 6.12 -3.31
C TYR A 26 15.21 6.09 -1.79
N PHE A 27 14.38 5.37 -1.05
CA PHE A 27 14.45 5.31 0.42
C PHE A 27 15.24 4.12 0.96
N THR A 28 16.00 3.39 0.13
CA THR A 28 16.85 2.29 0.60
C THR A 28 17.69 2.72 1.81
N GLY A 29 17.67 1.93 2.89
CA GLY A 29 18.36 2.22 4.15
C GLY A 29 17.51 2.95 5.20
N THR A 30 16.30 3.39 4.86
CA THR A 30 15.41 4.11 5.79
C THR A 30 14.59 3.14 6.67
N PRO A 31 14.57 3.28 8.00
CA PRO A 31 13.67 2.53 8.86
C PRO A 31 12.20 2.83 8.56
N ALA A 32 11.41 1.78 8.35
CA ALA A 32 10.01 1.89 7.93
C ALA A 32 9.12 0.82 8.56
N VAL A 33 7.87 1.18 8.79
CA VAL A 33 6.80 0.22 9.06
C VAL A 33 6.13 -0.13 7.75
N PHE A 34 6.15 -1.41 7.40
CA PHE A 34 5.51 -1.95 6.22
C PHE A 34 4.10 -2.39 6.57
N VAL A 35 3.11 -1.94 5.80
CA VAL A 35 1.74 -2.43 5.83
C VAL A 35 1.50 -3.16 4.52
N ARG A 36 1.56 -4.49 4.57
CA ARG A 36 1.38 -5.33 3.39
C ARG A 36 -0.08 -5.75 3.25
N PHE A 37 -0.77 -5.27 2.23
CA PHE A 37 -2.16 -5.63 1.96
C PHE A 37 -2.25 -6.99 1.25
N SER A 38 -3.42 -7.60 1.35
CA SER A 38 -3.78 -8.82 0.61
C SER A 38 -4.59 -8.47 -0.63
N GLY A 39 -4.53 -9.32 -1.65
CA GLY A 39 -5.19 -9.10 -2.94
C GLY A 39 -4.36 -8.24 -3.90
N CYS A 40 -4.30 -8.70 -5.16
CA CYS A 40 -3.72 -7.97 -6.28
C CYS A 40 -4.66 -8.14 -7.48
N ASN A 41 -4.75 -7.11 -8.32
CA ASN A 41 -5.49 -7.16 -9.58
C ASN A 41 -4.66 -7.75 -10.74
N LEU A 42 -3.39 -8.07 -10.50
CA LEU A 42 -2.50 -8.74 -11.44
C LEU A 42 -2.15 -10.15 -10.95
N LYS A 43 -1.76 -11.03 -11.88
CA LYS A 43 -1.27 -12.39 -11.62
C LYS A 43 0.12 -12.55 -12.25
N CYS A 44 1.09 -11.78 -11.75
CA CYS A 44 2.44 -11.80 -12.28
C CYS A 44 3.09 -13.17 -12.06
N VAL A 45 3.70 -13.74 -13.11
CA VAL A 45 4.35 -15.07 -13.06
C VAL A 45 5.56 -15.12 -12.12
N PHE A 46 6.16 -13.97 -11.83
CA PHE A 46 7.34 -13.80 -10.98
C PHE A 46 7.00 -13.19 -9.61
N CYS A 47 5.72 -13.20 -9.20
CA CYS A 47 5.33 -12.69 -7.90
C CYS A 47 5.86 -13.61 -6.79
N ASP A 48 6.68 -13.06 -5.91
CA ASP A 48 7.30 -13.74 -4.76
C ASP A 48 6.40 -13.77 -3.51
N THR A 49 5.31 -13.01 -3.52
CA THR A 49 4.48 -12.74 -2.35
C THR A 49 3.11 -13.40 -2.47
N ASN A 50 2.70 -14.17 -1.45
CA ASN A 50 1.34 -14.72 -1.39
C ASN A 50 0.34 -13.66 -0.91
N HIS A 51 -0.58 -13.24 -1.79
CA HIS A 51 -1.59 -12.23 -1.52
C HIS A 51 -2.99 -12.79 -1.19
N ILE A 52 -3.14 -14.11 -1.00
CA ILE A 52 -4.44 -14.76 -0.83
C ILE A 52 -4.95 -14.61 0.60
N LEU A 53 -4.06 -14.75 1.59
CA LEU A 53 -4.40 -14.71 3.01
C LEU A 53 -4.39 -13.27 3.53
N GLY A 54 -5.23 -12.98 4.51
CA GLY A 54 -5.29 -11.64 5.12
C GLY A 54 -6.31 -11.48 6.23
N LYS A 55 -5.90 -10.84 7.32
CA LYS A 55 -6.77 -10.45 8.42
C LYS A 55 -7.58 -9.21 8.02
N SER A 56 -8.86 -9.22 8.36
CA SER A 56 -9.69 -8.01 8.27
C SER A 56 -9.30 -7.05 9.39
N MET A 57 -8.87 -5.84 9.06
CA MET A 57 -8.52 -4.80 10.03
C MET A 57 -9.16 -3.47 9.63
N THR A 58 -9.62 -2.73 10.62
CA THR A 58 -10.06 -1.34 10.48
C THR A 58 -8.87 -0.39 10.40
N ASP A 59 -9.11 0.82 9.90
CA ASP A 59 -8.08 1.88 9.83
C ASP A 59 -7.44 2.16 11.19
N LYS A 60 -8.25 2.13 12.26
CA LYS A 60 -7.77 2.32 13.64
C LYS A 60 -6.89 1.16 14.10
N GLU A 61 -7.31 -0.09 13.87
CA GLU A 61 -6.49 -1.25 14.24
C GLU A 61 -5.14 -1.23 13.51
N ILE A 62 -5.11 -0.84 12.24
CA ILE A 62 -3.85 -0.73 11.48
C ILE A 62 -2.97 0.37 12.07
N LEU A 63 -3.54 1.55 12.37
CA LEU A 63 -2.80 2.64 12.99
C LEU A 63 -2.21 2.23 14.35
N GLU A 64 -2.97 1.53 15.18
CA GLU A 64 -2.49 1.08 16.49
C GLU A 64 -1.39 0.02 16.37
N GLU A 65 -1.40 -0.84 15.36
CA GLU A 65 -0.26 -1.72 15.05
C GLU A 65 0.97 -0.94 14.58
N ILE A 66 0.79 0.05 13.69
CA ILE A 66 1.89 0.91 13.21
C ILE A 66 2.60 1.60 14.37
N LYS A 67 1.83 2.17 15.32
CA LYS A 67 2.35 2.93 16.46
C LYS A 67 3.17 2.12 17.46
N LYS A 68 3.17 0.78 17.37
CA LYS A 68 4.04 -0.07 18.20
C LYS A 68 5.53 0.09 17.85
N TYR A 69 5.83 0.69 16.70
CA TYR A 69 7.18 0.85 16.19
C TYR A 69 7.61 2.33 16.16
N PRO A 70 8.92 2.61 16.28
CA PRO A 70 9.41 3.98 16.37
C PRO A 70 9.46 4.71 15.02
N ALA A 71 9.41 4.01 13.89
CA ALA A 71 9.53 4.62 12.57
C ALA A 71 8.29 5.43 12.19
N LYS A 72 8.54 6.60 11.61
CA LYS A 72 7.52 7.49 11.04
C LYS A 72 7.30 7.28 9.55
N HIS A 73 8.23 6.60 8.87
CA HIS A 73 8.07 6.23 7.48
C HIS A 73 7.18 4.98 7.37
N ILE A 74 5.99 5.14 6.79
CA ILE A 74 5.02 4.07 6.59
C ILE A 74 4.97 3.70 5.10
N VAL A 75 5.32 2.46 4.79
CA VAL A 75 5.29 1.92 3.43
C VAL A 75 4.04 1.07 3.25
N LEU A 76 3.08 1.55 2.46
CA LEU A 76 1.88 0.83 2.07
C LEU A 76 2.18 0.02 0.80
N THR A 77 2.16 -1.31 0.90
CA THR A 77 2.63 -2.23 -0.16
C THR A 77 1.76 -3.50 -0.23
N GLY A 78 2.02 -4.38 -1.20
CA GLY A 78 1.43 -5.72 -1.36
C GLY A 78 -0.10 -5.78 -1.52
N GLY A 79 -0.65 -6.85 -2.09
CA GLY A 79 -0.56 -6.99 -3.53
C GLY A 79 -0.68 -5.62 -4.19
N GLU A 80 -1.88 -5.20 -4.60
CA GLU A 80 -2.06 -3.81 -5.04
C GLU A 80 -2.73 -2.98 -3.93
N PRO A 81 -1.98 -2.12 -3.20
CA PRO A 81 -2.55 -1.35 -2.09
C PRO A 81 -3.62 -0.36 -2.55
N CYS A 82 -3.51 0.20 -3.76
CA CYS A 82 -4.48 1.16 -4.30
C CYS A 82 -5.89 0.58 -4.51
N LEU A 83 -6.06 -0.74 -4.40
CA LEU A 83 -7.39 -1.36 -4.35
C LEU A 83 -8.17 -1.05 -3.05
N GLN A 84 -7.45 -0.73 -1.96
CA GLN A 84 -7.99 -0.70 -0.59
C GLN A 84 -7.69 0.58 0.19
N ILE A 85 -6.62 1.30 -0.12
CA ILE A 85 -6.28 2.56 0.57
C ILE A 85 -7.26 3.69 0.16
N THR A 86 -7.52 4.59 1.10
CA THR A 86 -8.42 5.73 0.92
C THR A 86 -7.75 6.99 1.46
N SER A 87 -8.17 8.17 0.98
CA SER A 87 -7.60 9.44 1.47
C SER A 87 -7.79 9.61 2.98
N THR A 88 -8.90 9.11 3.55
CA THR A 88 -9.17 9.14 5.00
C THR A 88 -8.19 8.29 5.80
N PHE A 89 -7.79 7.13 5.27
CA PHE A 89 -6.82 6.25 5.92
C PHE A 89 -5.42 6.87 5.86
N VAL A 90 -5.04 7.43 4.70
CA VAL A 90 -3.76 8.14 4.54
C VAL A 90 -3.70 9.33 5.49
N GLN A 91 -4.80 10.11 5.60
CA GLN A 91 -4.86 11.24 6.52
C GLN A 91 -4.71 10.80 7.97
N LEU A 92 -5.36 9.70 8.36
CA LEU A 92 -5.25 9.15 9.72
C LEU A 92 -3.79 8.81 10.09
N ILE A 93 -3.00 8.28 9.16
CA ILE A 93 -1.57 8.01 9.39
C ILE A 93 -0.79 9.33 9.51
N LYS A 94 -1.06 10.30 8.63
CA LYS A 94 -0.38 11.60 8.62
C LYS A 94 -0.67 12.41 9.89
N ASP A 95 -1.89 12.35 10.40
CA ASP A 95 -2.29 12.95 11.68
C ASP A 95 -1.54 12.33 12.89
N SER A 96 -0.89 11.18 12.70
CA SER A 96 -0.01 10.53 13.68
C SER A 96 1.49 10.80 13.46
N ASP A 97 1.82 11.81 12.66
CA ASP A 97 3.18 12.19 12.26
C ASP A 97 3.84 11.16 11.31
N GLY A 98 3.03 10.40 10.57
CA GLY A 98 3.51 9.42 9.60
C GLY A 98 3.74 10.02 8.21
N PHE A 99 4.89 9.71 7.61
CA PHE A 99 5.18 9.93 6.19
C PHE A 99 4.73 8.71 5.39
N VAL A 100 3.88 8.88 4.38
CA VAL A 100 3.23 7.77 3.67
C VAL A 100 3.84 7.57 2.28
N GLN A 101 4.59 6.48 2.13
CA GLN A 101 5.03 5.94 0.84
C GLN A 101 4.05 4.87 0.37
N VAL A 102 3.69 4.85 -0.92
CA VAL A 102 2.99 3.74 -1.56
C VAL A 102 3.88 3.04 -2.58
N GLU A 103 3.84 1.70 -2.57
CA GLU A 103 4.42 0.86 -3.61
C GLU A 103 3.28 0.21 -4.41
N THR A 104 3.16 0.58 -5.68
CA THR A 104 2.02 0.20 -6.54
C THR A 104 2.46 -0.32 -7.90
N ASN A 105 1.66 -1.19 -8.50
CA ASN A 105 1.83 -1.64 -9.88
C ASN A 105 1.36 -0.59 -10.92
N GLY A 106 0.77 0.52 -10.47
CA GLY A 106 0.41 1.66 -11.29
C GLY A 106 -0.93 1.56 -12.02
N THR A 107 -1.70 0.49 -11.83
CA THR A 107 -2.98 0.25 -12.53
C THR A 107 -4.18 0.92 -11.87
N VAL A 108 -4.02 1.44 -10.65
CA VAL A 108 -5.06 2.16 -9.90
C VAL A 108 -4.45 3.44 -9.34
N LEU A 109 -5.16 4.55 -9.47
CA LEU A 109 -4.70 5.84 -8.93
C LEU A 109 -4.66 5.79 -7.39
N PRO A 110 -3.54 6.22 -6.78
CA PRO A 110 -3.47 6.37 -5.32
C PRO A 110 -4.26 7.62 -4.87
N PRO A 111 -4.59 7.72 -3.58
CA PRO A 111 -5.08 8.95 -2.98
C PRO A 111 -4.10 10.11 -3.20
N ALA A 112 -4.62 11.30 -3.53
CA ALA A 112 -3.80 12.49 -3.81
C ALA A 112 -2.97 13.01 -2.62
N ASN A 113 -3.26 12.54 -1.41
CA ASN A 113 -2.58 12.97 -0.18
C ASN A 113 -1.44 12.02 0.26
N ILE A 114 -1.02 11.08 -0.59
CA ILE A 114 0.21 10.28 -0.43
C ILE A 114 1.43 11.20 -0.55
N ASP A 115 2.47 10.94 0.25
CA ASP A 115 3.70 11.75 0.27
C ASP A 115 4.74 11.27 -0.76
N TRP A 116 4.77 9.97 -1.07
CA TRP A 116 5.66 9.39 -2.08
C TRP A 116 5.03 8.22 -2.81
N ILE A 117 5.07 8.24 -4.15
CA ILE A 117 4.57 7.19 -5.03
C ILE A 117 5.75 6.50 -5.72
N THR A 118 6.06 5.29 -5.28
CA THR A 118 6.92 4.36 -6.05
C THR A 118 6.04 3.50 -6.93
N CYS A 119 6.06 3.75 -8.24
CA CYS A 119 5.35 2.96 -9.22
C CYS A 119 6.28 1.93 -9.85
N SER A 120 5.87 0.67 -9.82
CA SER A 120 6.59 -0.44 -10.45
C SER A 120 5.69 -1.11 -11.48
N PRO A 121 5.62 -0.58 -12.73
CA PRO A 121 4.86 -1.18 -13.81
C PRO A 121 5.20 -2.65 -13.99
N LYS A 122 4.21 -3.42 -14.45
CA LYS A 122 4.37 -4.84 -14.79
C LYS A 122 4.03 -4.99 -16.26
N SER A 123 4.79 -5.81 -16.98
CA SER A 123 4.60 -6.00 -18.42
C SER A 123 3.12 -6.29 -18.74
N ASP A 124 2.63 -5.65 -19.80
CA ASP A 124 1.26 -5.76 -20.31
C ASP A 124 0.14 -5.18 -19.40
N SER A 125 0.47 -4.49 -18.31
CA SER A 125 -0.53 -3.81 -17.48
C SER A 125 -0.85 -2.40 -18.00
N ASN A 126 -2.12 -2.00 -17.90
CA ASN A 126 -2.54 -0.63 -18.22
C ASN A 126 -2.21 0.30 -17.05
N VAL A 127 -1.03 0.93 -17.10
CA VAL A 127 -0.59 1.89 -16.09
C VAL A 127 -1.32 3.22 -16.29
N VAL A 128 -1.96 3.70 -15.23
CA VAL A 128 -2.73 4.95 -15.21
C VAL A 128 -2.04 6.07 -14.42
N ILE A 129 -1.02 5.72 -13.63
CA ILE A 129 -0.21 6.70 -12.91
C ILE A 129 0.78 7.32 -13.89
N VAL A 130 0.75 8.65 -14.00
CA VAL A 130 1.69 9.44 -14.79
C VAL A 130 2.52 10.27 -13.83
N ASN A 131 3.84 10.30 -14.03
CA ASN A 131 4.81 11.00 -13.17
C ASN A 131 4.77 10.58 -11.68
N PRO A 132 5.00 9.29 -11.36
CA PRO A 132 5.27 8.90 -9.98
C PRO A 132 6.56 9.59 -9.48
N ASP A 133 6.70 9.76 -8.17
CA ASP A 133 7.95 10.26 -7.57
C ASP A 133 9.14 9.36 -7.90
N GLU A 134 8.89 8.05 -8.00
CA GLU A 134 9.86 7.06 -8.44
C GLU A 134 9.24 6.03 -9.39
N LEU A 135 9.91 5.82 -10.53
CA LEU A 135 9.63 4.69 -11.41
C LEU A 135 10.65 3.56 -11.14
N LYS A 136 10.22 2.49 -10.49
CA LYS A 136 11.05 1.34 -10.11
C LYS A 136 10.72 0.13 -10.98
N VAL A 137 11.43 -0.04 -12.09
CA VAL A 137 11.25 -1.21 -12.97
C VAL A 137 12.19 -2.32 -12.49
N VAL A 138 11.58 -3.43 -12.04
CA VAL A 138 12.25 -4.67 -11.64
C VAL A 138 11.80 -5.81 -12.54
#